data_AF-A0A2M7ATP7-F1
#
_entry.id   AF-A0A2M7ATP7-F1
#
_cell.length_a   1.000
_cell.length_b   1.000
_cell.length_c   1.000
_cell.angle_alpha   90.00
_cell.angle_beta   90.00
_cell.angle_gamma   90.00
#
_symmetry.space_group_name_H-M   'P 1'
#
loop_
_entity.id
_entity.type
_entity.pdbx_description
1 polymer ?
#
loop_
_entity_poly.entity_id
_entity_poly.type
_entity_poly.pdbx_seq_one_letter_code
_entity_poly.pdbx_strand_id
1 'polypeptide(L)'
;MDDIKEMENKIAYNKFNIIDMPKLQSPFKRVTNEQGRYVVTPEIDPDYAWVFTDPEVQAVEKLDGTNVSILINDAKVKRIFNRTAELDFFCGSPIIECLLHSAEKNYLPKEDGQWFGEAIGEKIQSNPLKIKQRLWIPFTRAIHTLSYHSWHKYPKTFDNISSWFKNYLFSLAHKKYAEKDTKIMAEGIVFTSPNQPFKMCKLRRNMFDWYT
;
A
#
# COMPACT_ATOMS: atom_id res chain seq x y z
N MET A 1 -16.43 27.98 -30.92
CA MET A 1 -16.26 26.51 -30.96
C MET A 1 -15.10 26.08 -30.05
N ASP A 2 -14.04 26.89 -29.95
CA ASP A 2 -12.90 26.62 -29.06
C ASP A 2 -13.20 26.82 -27.57
N ASP A 3 -14.04 27.80 -27.20
CA ASP A 3 -14.39 28.07 -25.79
C ASP A 3 -15.22 26.96 -25.13
N ILE A 4 -16.07 26.26 -25.90
CA ILE A 4 -16.88 25.14 -25.41
C ILE A 4 -15.98 23.93 -25.16
N LYS A 5 -15.04 23.64 -26.08
CA LYS A 5 -14.04 22.59 -25.88
C LYS A 5 -13.11 22.90 -24.70
N GLU A 6 -12.74 24.15 -24.50
CA GLU A 6 -11.92 24.55 -23.35
C GLU A 6 -12.69 24.43 -22.03
N MET A 7 -13.98 24.81 -22.01
CA MET A 7 -14.87 24.57 -20.86
C MET A 7 -15.10 23.09 -20.59
N GLU A 8 -15.37 22.28 -21.62
CA GLU A 8 -15.54 20.83 -21.48
C GLU A 8 -14.25 20.17 -20.98
N ASN A 9 -13.08 20.62 -21.46
CA ASN A 9 -11.79 20.18 -20.94
C ASN A 9 -11.56 20.63 -19.50
N LYS A 10 -11.92 21.86 -19.11
CA LYS A 10 -11.84 22.34 -17.71
C LYS A 10 -12.80 21.61 -16.78
N ILE A 11 -14.01 21.29 -17.25
CA ILE A 11 -15.02 20.54 -16.51
C ILE A 11 -14.59 19.07 -16.37
N ALA A 12 -14.02 18.46 -17.42
CA ALA A 12 -13.41 17.13 -17.36
C ALA A 12 -12.17 17.11 -16.43
N TYR A 13 -11.35 18.16 -16.46
CA TYR A 13 -10.18 18.34 -15.60
C TYR A 13 -10.56 18.46 -14.11
N ASN A 14 -11.68 19.12 -13.81
CA ASN A 14 -12.23 19.28 -12.46
C ASN A 14 -13.27 18.21 -12.06
N LYS A 15 -13.50 17.19 -12.89
CA LYS A 15 -14.57 16.20 -12.65
C LYS A 15 -14.32 15.31 -11.44
N PHE A 16 -13.09 15.25 -10.95
CA PHE A 16 -12.71 14.40 -9.82
C PHE A 16 -12.27 15.23 -8.62
N ASN A 17 -12.97 15.06 -7.50
CA ASN A 17 -12.47 15.48 -6.20
C ASN A 17 -11.24 14.62 -5.88
N ILE A 18 -10.05 15.22 -5.93
CA ILE A 18 -8.82 14.56 -5.54
C ILE A 18 -8.88 14.32 -4.03
N ILE A 19 -8.67 13.08 -3.64
CA ILE A 19 -8.63 12.65 -2.24
C ILE A 19 -7.24 12.15 -1.88
N ASP A 20 -6.85 12.34 -0.63
CA ASP A 20 -5.63 11.74 -0.08
C ASP A 20 -5.92 10.35 0.50
N MET A 21 -4.91 9.48 0.46
CA MET A 21 -5.00 8.20 1.15
C MET A 21 -5.03 8.43 2.67
N PRO A 22 -6.05 7.92 3.40
CA PRO A 22 -6.14 8.13 4.83
C PRO A 22 -4.96 7.48 5.58
N LYS A 23 -4.59 8.07 6.71
CA LYS A 23 -3.60 7.45 7.61
C LYS A 23 -4.20 6.21 8.25
N LEU A 24 -3.71 5.04 7.83
CA LEU A 24 -4.11 3.76 8.42
C LEU A 24 -3.57 3.60 9.86
N GLN A 25 -4.43 3.12 10.75
CA GLN A 25 -4.13 2.85 12.17
C GLN A 25 -3.89 1.37 12.44
N SER A 26 -3.48 1.05 13.67
CA SER A 26 -3.24 -0.33 14.14
C SER A 26 -4.53 -0.99 14.59
N PRO A 27 -4.73 -2.32 14.35
CA PRO A 27 -5.85 -3.05 14.91
C PRO A 27 -5.74 -3.30 16.42
N PHE A 28 -4.53 -3.12 16.97
CA PHE A 28 -4.26 -3.17 18.40
C PHE A 28 -4.02 -1.77 18.95
N LYS A 29 -4.40 -1.54 20.21
CA LYS A 29 -4.02 -0.34 20.93
C LYS A 29 -2.50 -0.25 21.09
N ARG A 30 -2.01 0.98 21.23
CA ARG A 30 -0.57 1.26 21.29
C ARG A 30 -0.24 2.10 22.52
N VAL A 31 0.88 1.78 23.16
CA VAL A 31 1.40 2.44 24.35
C VAL A 31 2.89 2.72 24.19
N THR A 32 3.40 3.68 24.96
CA THR A 32 4.84 3.91 25.06
C THR A 32 5.43 2.91 26.04
N ASN A 33 6.42 2.13 25.61
CA ASN A 33 7.14 1.20 26.48
C ASN A 33 8.19 1.92 27.35
N GLU A 34 8.88 1.18 28.22
CA GLU A 34 9.92 1.69 29.12
C GLU A 34 11.10 2.35 28.39
N GLN A 35 11.29 2.02 27.11
CA GLN A 35 12.35 2.57 26.26
C GLN A 35 11.87 3.78 25.44
N GLY A 36 10.67 4.31 25.71
CA GLY A 36 10.10 5.46 25.00
C GLY A 36 9.56 5.14 23.60
N ARG A 37 9.46 3.86 23.21
CA ARG A 37 8.99 3.43 21.89
C ARG A 37 7.49 3.17 21.90
N TYR A 38 6.80 3.60 20.84
CA TYR A 38 5.35 3.44 20.73
C TYR A 38 4.98 2.08 20.11
N VAL A 39 4.60 1.11 20.95
CA VAL A 39 4.42 -0.32 20.60
C VAL A 39 2.97 -0.79 20.75
N VAL A 40 2.59 -1.88 20.11
CA VAL A 40 1.25 -2.50 20.23
C VAL A 40 1.13 -3.33 21.50
N THR A 41 -0.08 -3.34 22.08
CA THR A 41 -0.47 -4.22 23.19
C THR A 41 -1.37 -5.37 22.69
N PRO A 42 -1.65 -6.39 23.52
CA PRO A 42 -2.65 -7.40 23.21
C PRO A 42 -4.09 -6.89 23.10
N GLU A 43 -4.36 -5.66 23.53
CA GLU A 43 -5.71 -5.09 23.53
C GLU A 43 -6.12 -4.67 22.11
N ILE A 44 -7.24 -5.20 21.63
CA ILE A 44 -7.81 -4.86 20.32
C ILE A 44 -8.45 -3.48 20.40
N ASP A 45 -8.24 -2.67 19.36
CA ASP A 45 -8.98 -1.44 19.16
C ASP A 45 -10.38 -1.79 18.59
N PRO A 46 -11.48 -1.43 19.28
CA PRO A 46 -12.85 -1.79 18.88
C PRO A 46 -13.20 -1.40 17.44
N ASP A 47 -12.68 -0.27 16.93
CA ASP A 47 -12.94 0.21 15.56
C ASP A 47 -12.38 -0.75 14.50
N TYR A 48 -11.43 -1.60 14.89
CA TYR A 48 -10.74 -2.55 14.02
C TYR A 48 -10.99 -4.01 14.40
N ALA A 49 -11.93 -4.29 15.31
CA ALA A 49 -12.27 -5.65 15.73
C ALA A 49 -12.66 -6.58 14.56
N TRP A 50 -13.20 -6.00 13.48
CA TRP A 50 -13.56 -6.70 12.24
C TRP A 50 -12.39 -7.46 11.60
N VAL A 51 -11.14 -7.03 11.82
CA VAL A 51 -9.94 -7.73 11.32
C VAL A 51 -9.84 -9.16 11.84
N PHE A 52 -10.42 -9.42 13.02
CA PHE A 52 -10.33 -10.71 13.68
C PHE A 52 -11.58 -11.57 13.45
N THR A 53 -12.73 -10.94 13.26
CA THR A 53 -14.05 -11.60 13.19
C THR A 53 -14.60 -11.78 11.79
N ASP A 54 -14.26 -10.90 10.83
CA ASP A 54 -14.73 -11.00 9.45
C ASP A 54 -13.96 -12.12 8.72
N PRO A 55 -14.64 -13.16 8.19
CA PRO A 55 -13.98 -14.24 7.45
C PRO A 55 -13.40 -13.77 6.10
N GLU A 56 -13.90 -12.66 5.54
CA GLU A 56 -13.51 -12.15 4.21
C GLU A 56 -12.36 -11.15 4.26
N VAL A 57 -11.85 -10.81 5.46
CA VAL A 57 -10.72 -9.88 5.59
C VAL A 57 -9.51 -10.38 4.81
N GLN A 58 -8.88 -9.50 4.04
CA GLN A 58 -7.65 -9.83 3.32
C GLN A 58 -6.45 -9.23 4.04
N ALA A 59 -5.46 -10.06 4.34
CA ALA A 59 -4.17 -9.66 4.89
C ALA A 59 -3.17 -9.46 3.75
N VAL A 60 -3.00 -8.22 3.28
CA VAL A 60 -2.14 -7.86 2.15
C VAL A 60 -0.79 -7.39 2.67
N GLU A 61 0.31 -7.76 2.01
CA GLU A 61 1.63 -7.21 2.34
C GLU A 61 1.62 -5.68 2.33
N LYS A 62 2.05 -5.09 3.44
CA LYS A 62 2.38 -3.67 3.47
C LYS A 62 3.75 -3.49 2.80
N LEU A 63 3.72 -2.88 1.62
CA LEU A 63 4.92 -2.47 0.91
C LEU A 63 5.58 -1.27 1.62
N ASP A 64 6.90 -1.30 1.68
CA ASP A 64 7.74 -0.21 2.19
C ASP A 64 8.27 0.59 1.01
N GLY A 65 7.50 1.61 0.64
CA GLY A 65 7.73 2.42 -0.54
C GLY A 65 7.17 3.82 -0.38
N THR A 66 6.79 4.41 -1.51
CA THR A 66 6.12 5.72 -1.50
C THR A 66 4.71 5.56 -2.01
N ASN A 67 3.74 5.97 -1.19
CA ASN A 67 2.35 6.06 -1.61
C ASN A 67 2.24 7.06 -2.77
N VAL A 68 1.66 6.59 -3.87
CA VAL A 68 1.47 7.37 -5.09
C VAL A 68 0.06 7.13 -5.59
N SER A 69 -0.64 8.22 -5.95
CA SER A 69 -1.90 8.14 -6.66
C SER A 69 -1.79 8.74 -8.06
N ILE A 70 -2.59 8.22 -8.98
CA ILE A 70 -2.70 8.73 -10.34
C ILE A 70 -4.15 9.04 -10.65
N LEU A 71 -4.38 10.11 -11.39
CA LEU A 71 -5.68 10.41 -11.97
C LEU A 71 -5.70 9.92 -13.42
N ILE A 72 -6.60 9.00 -13.73
CA ILE A 72 -6.84 8.51 -15.08
C ILE A 72 -8.12 9.16 -15.61
N ASN A 73 -8.03 9.69 -16.82
CA ASN A 73 -9.15 10.22 -17.56
C ASN A 73 -8.91 10.02 -19.06
N ASP A 74 -9.92 9.52 -19.77
CA ASP A 74 -9.84 9.09 -21.17
C ASP A 74 -8.68 8.09 -21.40
N ALA A 75 -8.58 7.10 -20.52
CA ALA A 75 -7.53 6.07 -20.54
C ALA A 75 -6.08 6.59 -20.50
N LYS A 76 -5.88 7.83 -20.04
CA LYS A 76 -4.56 8.47 -19.91
C LYS A 76 -4.34 8.92 -18.48
N VAL A 77 -3.10 8.78 -17.99
CA VAL A 77 -2.68 9.41 -16.73
C VAL A 77 -2.60 10.91 -16.97
N LYS A 78 -3.39 11.70 -16.24
CA LYS A 78 -3.42 13.16 -16.32
C LYS A 78 -2.62 13.83 -15.21
N ARG A 79 -2.67 13.25 -14.00
CA ARG A 79 -2.08 13.82 -12.79
C ARG A 79 -1.46 12.71 -11.97
N ILE A 80 -0.37 13.03 -11.29
CA ILE A 80 0.38 12.10 -10.44
C ILE A 80 0.60 12.79 -9.11
N PHE A 81 0.34 12.10 -8.02
CA PHE A 81 0.51 12.64 -6.67
C PHE A 81 1.38 11.69 -5.86
N ASN A 82 2.31 12.25 -5.10
CA ASN A 82 2.86 11.55 -3.94
C ASN A 82 2.08 11.97 -2.68
N ARG A 83 2.55 11.54 -1.52
CA ARG A 83 1.90 11.83 -0.23
C ARG A 83 1.78 13.32 0.12
N THR A 84 2.60 14.19 -0.45
CA THR A 84 2.73 15.60 -0.04
C THR A 84 2.37 16.59 -1.13
N ALA A 85 2.45 16.19 -2.41
CA ALA A 85 2.31 17.08 -3.54
C ALA A 85 1.96 16.34 -4.84
N GLU A 86 1.43 17.10 -5.79
CA GLU A 86 1.37 16.73 -7.19
C GLU A 86 2.78 16.74 -7.82
N LEU A 87 3.02 15.82 -8.75
CA LEU A 87 4.26 15.65 -9.47
C LEU A 87 4.07 15.99 -10.96
N ASP A 88 5.00 16.78 -11.49
CA ASP A 88 5.15 16.96 -12.93
C ASP A 88 5.78 15.71 -13.57
N PHE A 89 5.37 15.36 -14.80
CA PHE A 89 5.94 14.23 -15.54
C PHE A 89 7.45 14.37 -15.80
N PHE A 90 7.95 15.60 -15.96
CA PHE A 90 9.35 15.91 -16.28
C PHE A 90 10.15 16.36 -15.05
N CYS A 91 9.72 15.99 -13.84
CA CYS A 91 10.44 16.35 -12.61
C CYS A 91 11.67 15.48 -12.29
N GLY A 92 11.97 14.46 -13.11
CA GLY A 92 13.08 13.52 -12.86
C GLY A 92 12.86 12.59 -11.65
N SER A 93 11.65 12.56 -11.09
CA SER A 93 11.34 11.70 -9.94
C SER A 93 11.37 10.22 -10.33
N PRO A 94 11.98 9.33 -9.50
CA PRO A 94 11.96 7.89 -9.73
C PRO A 94 10.54 7.30 -9.73
N ILE A 95 9.54 8.02 -9.20
CA ILE A 95 8.11 7.64 -9.26
C ILE A 95 7.60 7.63 -10.70
N ILE A 96 8.08 8.53 -11.56
CA ILE A 96 7.66 8.57 -12.97
C ILE A 96 8.11 7.27 -13.67
N GLU A 97 9.35 6.84 -13.43
CA GLU A 97 9.85 5.56 -13.94
C GLU A 97 9.07 4.36 -13.37
N CYS A 98 8.68 4.38 -12.09
CA CYS A 98 7.80 3.36 -11.53
C CYS A 98 6.51 3.21 -12.35
N LEU A 99 5.87 4.33 -12.73
CA LEU A 99 4.64 4.32 -13.51
C LEU A 99 4.86 3.82 -14.94
N LEU A 100 5.94 4.24 -15.60
CA LEU A 100 6.28 3.80 -16.96
C LEU A 100 6.50 2.28 -17.02
N HIS A 101 7.34 1.72 -16.15
CA HIS A 101 7.56 0.27 -16.10
C HIS A 101 6.29 -0.51 -15.71
N SER A 102 5.40 0.10 -14.92
CA SER A 102 4.13 -0.51 -14.57
C SER A 102 3.16 -0.50 -15.74
N ALA A 103 3.19 0.55 -16.57
CA ALA A 103 2.44 0.61 -17.82
C ALA A 103 2.90 -0.47 -18.81
N GLU A 104 4.20 -0.67 -18.96
CA GLU A 104 4.78 -1.74 -19.80
C GLU A 104 4.32 -3.14 -19.39
N LYS A 105 4.09 -3.34 -18.08
CA LYS A 105 3.55 -4.60 -17.55
C LYS A 105 2.03 -4.67 -17.53
N ASN A 106 1.33 -3.66 -18.07
CA ASN A 106 -0.12 -3.52 -18.07
C ASN A 106 -0.71 -3.56 -16.64
N TYR A 107 -0.04 -2.86 -15.70
CA TYR A 107 -0.50 -2.74 -14.30
C TYR A 107 -1.33 -1.48 -14.08
N LEU A 108 -1.24 -0.49 -14.97
CA LEU A 108 -2.05 0.72 -14.84
C LEU A 108 -3.54 0.38 -15.00
N PRO A 109 -4.42 0.93 -14.15
CA PRO A 109 -5.86 0.85 -14.34
C PRO A 109 -6.28 1.46 -15.68
N LYS A 110 -7.43 1.05 -16.19
CA LYS A 110 -7.93 1.51 -17.50
C LYS A 110 -9.14 2.42 -17.36
N GLU A 111 -9.85 2.31 -16.25
CA GLU A 111 -11.05 3.05 -15.96
C GLU A 111 -10.69 4.42 -15.38
N ASP A 112 -11.50 5.42 -15.75
CA ASP A 112 -11.37 6.77 -15.25
C ASP A 112 -11.56 6.81 -13.73
N GLY A 113 -10.72 7.61 -13.06
CA GLY A 113 -10.76 7.77 -11.61
C GLY A 113 -9.39 8.01 -11.00
N GLN A 114 -9.38 8.20 -9.68
CA GLN A 114 -8.15 8.27 -8.90
C GLN A 114 -7.79 6.88 -8.37
N TRP A 115 -6.55 6.48 -8.60
CA TRP A 115 -6.06 5.15 -8.27
C TRP A 115 -4.84 5.23 -7.37
N PHE A 116 -4.84 4.43 -6.31
CA PHE A 116 -3.76 4.40 -5.32
C PHE A 116 -2.90 3.14 -5.47
N GLY A 117 -1.60 3.32 -5.23
CA GLY A 117 -0.64 2.25 -5.19
C GLY A 117 0.64 2.65 -4.48
N GLU A 118 1.57 1.71 -4.41
CA GLU A 118 2.88 1.94 -3.82
C GLU A 118 3.97 1.90 -4.90
N ALA A 119 4.76 2.96 -5.00
CA ALA A 119 6.02 2.95 -5.73
C ALA A 119 7.08 2.20 -4.88
N ILE A 120 7.78 1.25 -5.49
CA ILE A 120 8.83 0.42 -4.88
C ILE A 120 9.99 0.20 -5.86
N GLY A 121 11.14 -0.22 -5.34
CA GLY A 121 12.34 -0.55 -6.12
C GLY A 121 13.49 0.42 -5.90
N GLU A 122 14.49 0.38 -6.79
CA GLU A 122 15.68 1.23 -6.66
C GLU A 122 15.34 2.71 -6.52
N LYS A 123 16.08 3.42 -5.65
CA LYS A 123 15.89 4.85 -5.35
C LYS A 123 14.53 5.22 -4.73
N ILE A 124 13.72 4.24 -4.33
CA ILE A 124 12.50 4.44 -3.53
C ILE A 124 12.72 3.90 -2.11
N GLN A 125 12.63 4.76 -1.08
CA GLN A 125 12.77 4.40 0.34
C GLN A 125 13.98 3.50 0.67
N SER A 126 15.14 3.73 0.06
CA SER A 126 16.34 2.88 0.23
C SER A 126 16.20 1.44 -0.29
N ASN A 127 15.11 1.10 -0.99
CA ASN A 127 14.84 -0.20 -1.61
C ASN A 127 14.98 -1.40 -0.65
N PRO A 128 14.19 -1.46 0.44
CA PRO A 128 14.30 -2.52 1.44
C PRO A 128 14.04 -3.91 0.87
N LEU A 129 13.23 -3.98 -0.19
CA LEU A 129 12.90 -5.22 -0.90
C LEU A 129 13.96 -5.64 -1.93
N LYS A 130 15.03 -4.86 -2.13
CA LYS A 130 16.11 -5.14 -3.10
C LYS A 130 15.59 -5.49 -4.50
N ILE A 131 14.51 -4.82 -4.92
CA ILE A 131 13.93 -4.99 -6.25
C ILE A 131 14.67 -4.05 -7.19
N LYS A 132 15.28 -4.59 -8.25
CA LYS A 132 16.05 -3.81 -9.21
C LYS A 132 15.15 -2.90 -10.04
N GLN A 133 14.03 -3.44 -10.54
CA GLN A 133 13.08 -2.66 -11.31
C GLN A 133 12.24 -1.74 -10.42
N ARG A 134 12.08 -0.49 -10.83
CA ARG A 134 11.14 0.46 -10.23
C ARG A 134 9.73 0.14 -10.69
N LEU A 135 8.82 -0.12 -9.76
CA LEU A 135 7.43 -0.46 -10.04
C LEU A 135 6.50 0.37 -9.19
N TRP A 136 5.35 0.72 -9.74
CA TRP A 136 4.19 1.20 -9.02
C TRP A 136 3.16 0.07 -9.00
N ILE A 137 2.84 -0.41 -7.82
CA ILE A 137 1.91 -1.52 -7.63
C ILE A 137 0.55 -0.94 -7.19
N PRO A 138 -0.47 -0.94 -8.06
CA PRO A 138 -1.82 -0.55 -7.64
C PRO A 138 -2.29 -1.42 -6.48
N PHE A 139 -3.00 -0.85 -5.50
CA PHE A 139 -3.47 -1.63 -4.36
C PHE A 139 -4.46 -2.73 -4.74
N THR A 140 -5.29 -2.51 -5.77
CA THR A 140 -6.13 -3.57 -6.35
C THR A 140 -5.31 -4.76 -6.81
N ARG A 141 -4.17 -4.52 -7.46
CA ARG A 141 -3.24 -5.60 -7.83
C ARG A 141 -2.56 -6.24 -6.62
N ALA A 142 -2.15 -5.42 -5.64
CA ALA A 142 -1.51 -5.92 -4.42
C ALA A 142 -2.43 -6.90 -3.67
N ILE A 143 -3.71 -6.57 -3.55
CA ILE A 143 -4.73 -7.45 -2.96
C ILE A 143 -4.75 -8.83 -3.62
N HIS A 144 -4.75 -8.91 -4.96
CA HIS A 144 -4.80 -10.20 -5.64
C HIS A 144 -3.48 -10.97 -5.62
N THR A 145 -2.34 -10.29 -5.50
CA THR A 145 -1.04 -10.90 -5.77
C THR A 145 -0.11 -10.98 -4.58
N LEU A 146 -0.40 -10.24 -3.51
CA LEU A 146 0.44 -10.09 -2.32
C LEU A 146 -0.38 -10.33 -1.03
N SER A 147 -1.42 -11.15 -1.11
CA SER A 147 -2.23 -11.55 0.05
C SER A 147 -1.69 -12.80 0.74
N TYR A 148 -1.62 -12.74 2.07
CA TYR A 148 -1.23 -13.85 2.95
C TYR A 148 -2.43 -14.72 3.31
N HIS A 149 -2.63 -15.78 2.53
CA HIS A 149 -3.66 -16.80 2.80
C HIS A 149 -3.48 -17.53 4.14
N SER A 150 -2.29 -17.44 4.76
CA SER A 150 -2.05 -17.98 6.10
C SER A 150 -2.85 -17.28 7.20
N TRP A 151 -3.35 -16.06 6.97
CA TRP A 151 -4.12 -15.30 7.96
C TRP A 151 -5.34 -16.07 8.50
N HIS A 152 -5.99 -16.85 7.65
CA HIS A 152 -7.19 -17.62 8.01
C HIS A 152 -6.88 -19.03 8.53
N LYS A 153 -5.60 -19.45 8.55
CA LYS A 153 -5.20 -20.81 8.90
C LYS A 153 -4.89 -21.02 10.37
N TYR A 154 -4.63 -19.95 11.12
CA TYR A 154 -4.15 -20.01 12.49
C TYR A 154 -4.98 -19.15 13.44
N PRO A 155 -5.03 -19.47 14.74
CA PRO A 155 -5.74 -18.64 15.72
C PRO A 155 -5.17 -17.22 15.78
N LYS A 156 -6.05 -16.22 15.72
CA LYS A 156 -5.69 -14.80 15.64
C LYS A 156 -5.42 -14.16 17.02
N THR A 157 -4.75 -14.90 17.91
CA THR A 157 -4.30 -14.38 19.21
C THR A 157 -3.10 -13.46 19.03
N PHE A 158 -2.90 -12.49 19.93
CA PHE A 158 -1.76 -11.58 19.89
C PHE A 158 -0.41 -12.32 19.77
N ASP A 159 -0.18 -13.36 20.56
CA ASP A 159 1.09 -14.11 20.56
C ASP A 159 1.37 -14.81 19.23
N ASN A 160 0.37 -15.46 18.63
CA ASN A 160 0.50 -16.06 17.30
C ASN A 160 0.81 -15.01 16.23
N ILE A 161 0.13 -13.86 16.26
CA ILE A 161 0.36 -12.78 15.30
C ILE A 161 1.76 -12.19 15.49
N SER A 162 2.16 -11.94 16.74
CA SER A 162 3.49 -11.46 17.09
C SER A 162 4.59 -12.43 16.60
N SER A 163 4.42 -13.74 16.85
CA SER A 163 5.34 -14.79 16.37
C SER A 163 5.40 -14.85 14.84
N TRP A 164 4.25 -14.74 14.17
CA TRP A 164 4.18 -14.69 12.71
C TRP A 164 4.96 -13.50 12.14
N PHE A 165 4.72 -12.29 12.67
CA PHE A 165 5.43 -11.07 12.29
C PHE A 165 6.94 -11.15 12.57
N LYS A 166 7.35 -11.82 13.65
CA LYS A 166 8.75 -11.97 14.02
C LYS A 166 9.51 -12.90 13.09
N ASN A 167 8.95 -14.09 12.84
CA ASN A 167 9.72 -15.22 12.31
C ASN A 167 9.34 -15.65 10.89
N TYR A 168 8.11 -15.35 10.46
CA TYR A 168 7.47 -16.01 9.32
C TYR A 168 6.84 -15.05 8.30
N LEU A 169 6.78 -13.75 8.58
CA LEU A 169 6.25 -12.74 7.65
C LEU A 169 7.27 -12.36 6.56
N PHE A 170 7.57 -13.31 5.67
CA PHE A 170 8.43 -13.07 4.49
C PHE A 170 7.70 -12.22 3.44
N SER A 171 8.43 -11.39 2.71
CA SER A 171 7.89 -10.54 1.65
C SER A 171 7.50 -11.36 0.42
N LEU A 172 6.22 -11.31 0.06
CA LEU A 172 5.68 -11.84 -1.19
C LEU A 172 6.14 -10.99 -2.38
N ALA A 173 6.24 -9.68 -2.20
CA ALA A 173 6.71 -8.76 -3.24
C ALA A 173 8.18 -9.02 -3.60
N HIS A 174 9.05 -9.23 -2.61
CA HIS A 174 10.44 -9.63 -2.87
C HIS A 174 10.47 -10.95 -3.66
N LYS A 175 9.76 -11.99 -3.18
CA LYS A 175 9.69 -13.29 -3.86
C LYS A 175 9.19 -13.19 -5.29
N LYS A 176 8.31 -12.22 -5.58
CA LYS A 176 7.68 -12.06 -6.89
C LYS A 176 8.50 -11.21 -7.86
N TYR A 177 9.17 -10.18 -7.37
CA TYR A 177 9.74 -9.13 -8.22
C TYR A 177 11.27 -9.00 -8.11
N ALA A 178 11.91 -9.55 -7.09
CA ALA A 178 13.36 -9.53 -6.97
C ALA A 178 14.00 -10.66 -7.79
N GLU A 179 15.21 -10.41 -8.29
CA GLU A 179 15.98 -11.39 -9.07
C GLU A 179 16.65 -12.45 -8.20
N LYS A 180 16.99 -12.09 -6.96
CA LYS A 180 17.67 -12.98 -6.02
C LYS A 180 16.66 -13.61 -5.09
N ASP A 181 16.69 -14.93 -4.97
CA ASP A 181 15.90 -15.67 -3.99
C ASP A 181 16.56 -15.55 -2.61
N THR A 182 16.26 -14.46 -1.92
CA THR A 182 16.71 -14.23 -0.54
C THR A 182 15.52 -14.09 0.39
N LYS A 183 15.69 -14.50 1.65
CA LYS A 183 14.64 -14.29 2.65
C LYS A 183 14.66 -12.83 3.12
N ILE A 184 13.75 -12.01 2.58
CA ILE A 184 13.45 -10.67 3.09
C ILE A 184 12.11 -10.71 3.84
N MET A 185 12.06 -10.06 5.00
CA MET A 185 10.83 -9.92 5.78
C MET A 185 10.03 -8.73 5.26
N ALA A 186 8.70 -8.86 5.19
CA ALA A 186 7.84 -7.73 4.85
C ALA A 186 7.87 -6.67 5.97
N GLU A 187 7.52 -5.42 5.66
CA GLU A 187 7.38 -4.37 6.68
C GLU A 187 6.22 -4.65 7.64
N GLY A 188 5.14 -5.21 7.09
CA GLY A 188 3.90 -5.45 7.81
C GLY A 188 2.78 -5.91 6.90
N ILE A 189 1.55 -5.69 7.37
CA ILE A 189 0.32 -6.07 6.70
C ILE A 189 -0.62 -4.87 6.68
N VAL A 190 -1.34 -4.71 5.56
CA VAL A 190 -2.56 -3.93 5.46
C VAL A 190 -3.73 -4.91 5.43
N PHE A 191 -4.64 -4.77 6.39
CA PHE A 191 -5.90 -5.51 6.40
C PHE A 191 -6.93 -4.70 5.64
N THR A 192 -7.67 -5.33 4.75
CA THR A 192 -8.75 -4.68 3.96
C THR A 192 -9.99 -5.56 3.94
N SER A 193 -11.16 -4.93 3.95
CA SER A 193 -12.42 -5.62 3.68
C SER A 193 -12.71 -5.57 2.16
N PRO A 194 -13.01 -6.70 1.50
CA PRO A 194 -13.34 -6.69 0.07
C PRO A 194 -14.69 -6.00 -0.21
N ASN A 195 -15.57 -5.95 0.79
CA ASN A 195 -16.94 -5.44 0.65
C ASN A 195 -17.08 -3.96 1.01
N GLN A 196 -16.07 -3.35 1.63
CA GLN A 196 -16.11 -1.97 2.10
C GLN A 196 -14.85 -1.23 1.66
N PRO A 197 -14.90 -0.49 0.54
CA PRO A 197 -13.81 0.36 0.11
C PRO A 197 -13.35 1.26 1.25
N PHE A 198 -12.04 1.43 1.39
CA PHE A 198 -11.38 2.23 2.43
C PHE A 198 -11.50 1.73 3.87
N LYS A 199 -12.21 0.62 4.16
CA LYS A 199 -12.15 -0.04 5.46
C LYS A 199 -10.85 -0.83 5.57
N MET A 200 -9.82 -0.14 6.06
CA MET A 200 -8.46 -0.66 6.13
C MET A 200 -7.78 -0.29 7.44
N CYS A 201 -6.88 -1.16 7.89
CA CYS A 201 -5.91 -0.84 8.95
C CYS A 201 -4.56 -1.47 8.63
N LYS A 202 -3.52 -1.11 9.37
CA LYS A 202 -2.17 -1.64 9.17
C LYS A 202 -1.54 -2.11 10.46
N LEU A 203 -0.78 -3.19 10.39
CA LEU A 203 0.09 -3.63 11.47
C LEU A 203 1.51 -3.76 10.90
N ARG A 204 2.50 -3.19 11.60
CA ARG A 204 3.91 -3.25 11.15
C ARG A 204 4.74 -4.02 12.15
N ARG A 205 5.81 -4.66 11.66
CA ARG A 205 6.78 -5.37 12.51
C ARG A 205 7.40 -4.43 13.54
N ASN A 206 7.74 -3.20 13.14
CA ASN A 206 8.30 -2.19 14.04
C ASN A 206 7.34 -1.61 15.10
N MET A 207 6.08 -2.08 15.11
CA MET A 207 5.16 -1.74 16.19
C MET A 207 5.26 -2.74 17.35
N PHE A 208 5.93 -3.89 17.19
CA PHE A 208 6.09 -4.85 18.27
C PHE A 208 7.31 -4.51 19.14
N ASP A 209 7.21 -4.82 20.44
CA ASP A 209 8.25 -4.52 21.41
C ASP A 209 9.59 -5.21 21.11
N TRP A 210 9.53 -6.43 20.58
CA TRP A 210 10.72 -7.21 20.20
C TRP A 210 11.46 -6.68 18.96
N TYR A 211 10.91 -5.70 18.24
CA TYR A 211 11.53 -5.17 17.03
C TYR A 211 12.62 -4.17 17.38
N THR A 212 13.87 -4.58 17.22
CA THR A 212 15.08 -3.77 17.46
C THR A 212 15.94 -3.72 16.22
#